data_AF-A0A7J3WY49-F1
#
_entry.id   AF-A0A7J3WY49-F1
#
_cell.length_a   1.000
_cell.length_b   1.000
_cell.length_c   1.000
_cell.angle_alpha   90.00
_cell.angle_beta   90.00
_cell.angle_gamma   90.00
#
_symmetry.space_group_name_H-M   'P 1'
#
loop_
_entity.id
_entity.type
_entity.pdbx_description
1 polymer ?
#
loop_
_entity_poly.entity_id
_entity_poly.type
_entity_poly.pdbx_seq_one_letter_code
_entity_poly.pdbx_strand_id
1 'polypeptide(L)'
;MTEYWFRYGVTEVFVDISDEVRVEKLSTAYSNVKYDYSVISKIFDEVAEEKSIAIIFDYASNREVGLLKSLIAEVEARGFEKNKLKLLTSSWRINSKILEEELGKVLKHYRGCIVYPWSEDKIEYSGVMVSRSIVDSQVRIYLSSILPHGVIGYPSIGDSLRLSGWVRNGLLKDNDYWLKLRDELNLMGICIVGDSVYSGYLYE
;
A
#
# COMPACT_ATOMS: atom_id res chain seq x y z
N MET A 1 -8.96 -27.73 -32.38
CA MET A 1 -9.54 -27.05 -31.22
C MET A 1 -8.40 -26.81 -30.24
N THR A 2 -8.34 -25.62 -29.65
CA THR A 2 -7.30 -25.25 -28.70
C THR A 2 -7.92 -25.00 -27.32
N GLU A 3 -7.39 -25.65 -26.29
CA GLU A 3 -7.81 -25.48 -24.89
C GLU A 3 -7.13 -24.26 -24.26
N TYR A 4 -7.92 -23.38 -23.65
CA TYR A 4 -7.44 -22.23 -22.90
C TYR A 4 -7.78 -22.37 -21.41
N TRP A 5 -6.76 -22.67 -20.61
CA TRP A 5 -6.86 -22.85 -19.17
C TRP A 5 -6.76 -21.52 -18.41
N PHE A 6 -7.61 -21.31 -17.40
CA PHE A 6 -7.61 -20.14 -16.54
C PHE A 6 -8.17 -20.43 -15.14
N ARG A 7 -7.81 -19.59 -14.16
CA ARG A 7 -8.31 -19.71 -12.78
C ARG A 7 -9.70 -19.08 -12.65
N TYR A 8 -10.62 -19.78 -11.99
CA TYR A 8 -11.94 -19.28 -11.61
C TYR A 8 -12.15 -19.53 -10.11
N GLY A 9 -12.00 -18.49 -9.29
CA GLY A 9 -11.96 -18.63 -7.83
C GLY A 9 -10.77 -19.48 -7.39
N VAL A 10 -11.04 -20.62 -6.73
CA VAL A 10 -10.01 -21.55 -6.23
C VAL A 10 -9.74 -22.73 -7.17
N THR A 11 -10.44 -22.83 -8.31
CA THR A 11 -10.28 -23.92 -9.28
C THR A 11 -9.63 -23.45 -10.58
N GLU A 12 -9.06 -24.37 -11.35
CA GLU A 12 -8.70 -24.15 -12.76
C GLU A 12 -9.78 -24.75 -13.65
N VAL A 13 -10.17 -24.01 -14.68
CA VAL A 13 -11.12 -24.43 -15.71
C VAL A 13 -10.54 -24.14 -17.09
N PHE A 14 -11.11 -24.73 -18.14
CA PHE A 14 -10.71 -24.46 -19.51
C PHE A 14 -11.90 -24.10 -20.39
N VAL A 15 -11.62 -23.40 -21.49
CA VAL A 15 -12.54 -23.15 -22.59
C VAL A 15 -11.91 -23.69 -23.87
N ASP A 16 -12.69 -24.47 -24.61
CA ASP A 16 -12.33 -24.93 -25.95
C ASP A 16 -12.72 -23.89 -26.99
N ILE A 17 -11.75 -23.44 -27.78
CA ILE A 17 -12.02 -22.53 -28.90
C ILE A 17 -11.68 -23.24 -30.21
N SER A 18 -12.59 -23.17 -31.17
CA SER A 18 -12.40 -23.68 -32.54
C SER A 18 -11.20 -23.01 -33.20
N ASP A 19 -10.44 -23.76 -34.01
CA ASP A 19 -9.27 -23.25 -34.72
C ASP A 19 -9.66 -22.25 -35.85
N GLU A 20 -10.95 -22.18 -36.19
CA GLU A 20 -11.52 -21.18 -37.11
C GLU A 20 -11.58 -19.78 -36.49
N VAL A 21 -11.52 -19.68 -35.15
CA VAL A 21 -11.54 -18.42 -34.43
C VAL A 21 -10.10 -18.00 -34.16
N ARG A 22 -9.70 -16.85 -34.71
CA ARG A 22 -8.40 -16.26 -34.38
C ARG A 22 -8.44 -15.68 -32.97
N VAL A 23 -7.69 -16.30 -32.05
CA VAL A 23 -7.55 -15.87 -30.67
C VAL A 23 -6.12 -15.37 -30.45
N GLU A 24 -5.98 -14.24 -29.75
CA GLU A 24 -4.70 -13.75 -29.26
C GLU A 24 -4.71 -13.74 -27.74
N LYS A 25 -3.79 -14.49 -27.11
CA LYS A 25 -3.66 -14.49 -25.65
C LYS A 25 -2.93 -13.23 -25.21
N LEU A 26 -3.71 -12.25 -24.74
CA LEU A 26 -3.18 -11.06 -24.06
C LEU A 26 -2.84 -11.42 -22.61
N SER A 27 -1.62 -11.91 -22.34
CA SER A 27 -1.18 -12.19 -20.98
C SER A 27 -0.47 -10.99 -20.35
N THR A 28 -0.95 -10.53 -19.20
CA THR A 28 -0.14 -9.74 -18.26
C THR A 28 0.67 -10.71 -17.40
N ALA A 29 1.79 -11.18 -17.95
CA ALA A 29 2.74 -11.95 -17.17
C ALA A 29 3.38 -11.01 -16.14
N TYR A 30 2.86 -11.04 -14.92
CA TYR A 30 3.65 -10.59 -13.80
C TYR A 30 4.51 -11.76 -13.36
N SER A 31 5.79 -11.67 -13.65
CA SER A 31 6.83 -12.63 -13.27
C SER A 31 6.80 -12.86 -11.74
N ASN A 32 7.23 -14.06 -11.32
CA ASN A 32 7.55 -14.35 -9.92
C ASN A 32 8.86 -13.62 -9.55
N VAL A 33 8.81 -12.29 -9.54
CA VAL A 33 9.98 -11.45 -9.31
C VAL A 33 10.34 -11.50 -7.84
N LYS A 34 11.61 -11.80 -7.58
CA LYS A 34 12.21 -11.49 -6.29
C LYS A 34 12.68 -10.03 -6.34
N TYR A 35 12.02 -9.17 -5.58
CA TYR A 35 12.38 -7.77 -5.50
C TYR A 35 13.68 -7.57 -4.71
N ASP A 36 14.51 -6.63 -5.16
CA ASP A 36 15.57 -6.07 -4.33
C ASP A 36 14.97 -5.01 -3.41
N TYR A 37 15.18 -5.20 -2.11
CA TYR A 37 14.68 -4.33 -1.06
C TYR A 37 15.78 -3.46 -0.44
N SER A 38 16.98 -3.43 -1.02
CA SER A 38 18.12 -2.61 -0.56
C SER A 38 17.80 -1.12 -0.43
N VAL A 39 16.80 -0.64 -1.18
CA VAL A 39 16.29 0.73 -1.08
C VAL A 39 15.73 1.06 0.30
N ILE A 40 15.20 0.08 1.04
CA ILE A 40 14.69 0.27 2.39
C ILE A 40 15.79 0.69 3.36
N SER A 41 16.96 0.06 3.32
CA SER A 41 18.04 0.41 4.23
C SER A 41 18.52 1.85 3.99
N LYS A 42 18.61 2.28 2.72
CA LYS A 42 18.96 3.68 2.36
C LYS A 42 17.97 4.69 2.92
N ILE A 43 16.68 4.37 2.86
CA ILE A 43 15.63 5.20 3.43
C ILE A 43 15.84 5.40 4.93
N PHE A 44 16.17 4.33 5.65
CA PHE A 44 16.36 4.39 7.09
C PHE A 44 17.71 4.99 7.50
N ASP A 45 18.71 5.05 6.61
CA ASP A 45 19.97 5.77 6.85
C ASP A 45 19.74 7.27 7.09
N GLU A 46 18.66 7.81 6.52
CA GLU A 46 18.27 9.22 6.66
C GLU A 46 17.28 9.45 7.83
N VAL A 47 16.85 8.37 8.51
CA VAL A 47 15.86 8.40 9.59
C VAL A 47 16.51 8.10 10.94
N ALA A 48 16.44 9.06 11.87
CA ALA A 48 16.88 8.85 13.24
C ALA A 48 16.01 7.83 14.00
N GLU A 49 16.64 6.93 14.76
CA GLU A 49 16.03 5.87 15.60
C GLU A 49 15.01 6.40 16.62
N GLU A 50 15.13 7.68 16.97
CA GLU A 50 14.27 8.36 17.92
C GLU A 50 12.86 8.64 17.38
N LYS A 51 12.70 8.69 16.05
CA LYS A 51 11.51 9.21 15.38
C LYS A 51 10.34 8.23 15.40
N SER A 52 9.13 8.76 15.58
CA SER A 52 7.89 8.00 15.35
C SER A 52 7.66 7.76 13.85
N ILE A 53 7.30 6.53 13.49
CA ILE A 53 7.10 6.09 12.10
C ILE A 53 5.67 5.59 11.91
N ALA A 54 4.98 6.14 10.92
CA ALA A 54 3.77 5.55 10.36
C ALA A 54 4.08 4.90 9.01
N ILE A 55 3.77 3.61 8.88
CA ILE A 55 3.73 2.91 7.60
C ILE A 55 2.27 2.81 7.17
N ILE A 56 1.90 3.54 6.14
CA ILE A 56 0.59 3.51 5.50
C ILE A 56 0.61 2.41 4.45
N PHE A 57 -0.04 1.29 4.76
CA PHE A 57 -0.04 0.09 3.94
C PHE A 57 -1.29 0.02 3.07
N ASP A 58 -1.14 0.30 1.78
CA ASP A 58 -2.20 0.11 0.78
C ASP A 58 -2.14 -1.32 0.24
N TYR A 59 -2.87 -2.21 0.92
CA TYR A 59 -2.90 -3.62 0.56
C TYR A 59 -3.75 -3.86 -0.68
N ALA A 60 -3.11 -4.21 -1.80
CA ALA A 60 -3.82 -4.66 -2.99
C ALA A 60 -3.62 -6.15 -3.27
N SER A 61 -2.44 -6.68 -2.95
CA SER A 61 -2.09 -8.09 -3.19
C SER A 61 -1.06 -8.61 -2.22
N ASN A 62 -0.73 -9.90 -2.34
CA ASN A 62 0.34 -10.52 -1.57
C ASN A 62 1.76 -10.00 -1.91
N ARG A 63 1.94 -9.18 -2.96
CA ARG A 63 3.25 -8.65 -3.35
C ARG A 63 3.80 -7.67 -2.31
N GLU A 64 2.95 -6.76 -1.86
CA GLU A 64 3.32 -5.68 -0.94
C GLU A 64 3.65 -6.21 0.46
N VAL A 65 3.17 -7.42 0.79
CA VAL A 65 3.49 -8.11 2.04
C VAL A 65 4.98 -8.37 2.17
N GLY A 66 5.66 -8.73 1.08
CA GLY A 66 7.10 -8.94 1.09
C GLY A 66 7.85 -7.66 1.43
N LEU A 67 7.45 -6.55 0.80
CA LEU A 67 8.02 -5.23 1.03
C LEU A 67 7.73 -4.71 2.45
N LEU A 68 6.53 -4.95 2.98
CA LEU A 68 6.17 -4.64 4.36
C LEU A 68 7.04 -5.41 5.37
N LYS A 69 7.27 -6.71 5.13
CA LYS A 69 8.15 -7.53 5.99
C LYS A 69 9.57 -6.99 6.01
N SER A 70 10.10 -6.60 4.84
CA SER A 70 11.44 -6.01 4.75
C SER A 70 11.53 -4.67 5.49
N LEU A 71 10.51 -3.81 5.39
CA LEU A 71 10.46 -2.57 6.17
C LEU A 71 10.47 -2.82 7.67
N ILE A 72 9.66 -3.76 8.14
CA ILE A 72 9.60 -4.12 9.56
C ILE A 72 10.93 -4.72 10.04
N ALA A 73 11.56 -5.58 9.24
CA ALA A 73 12.86 -6.15 9.58
C ALA A 73 13.96 -5.07 9.70
N GLU A 74 13.92 -4.03 8.86
CA GLU A 74 14.83 -2.89 8.96
C GLU A 74 14.58 -2.06 10.24
N VAL A 75 13.31 -1.80 10.57
CA VAL A 75 12.90 -1.14 11.81
C VAL A 75 13.42 -1.91 13.03
N GLU A 76 13.31 -3.25 13.02
CA GLU A 76 13.85 -4.13 14.07
C GLU A 76 15.37 -4.07 14.15
N ALA A 77 16.05 -4.17 13.00
CA ALA A 77 17.51 -4.20 12.95
C ALA A 77 18.14 -2.92 13.50
N ARG A 78 17.46 -1.78 13.37
CA ARG A 78 17.86 -0.48 13.90
C ARG A 78 17.37 -0.20 15.32
N GLY A 79 16.75 -1.18 15.98
CA GLY A 79 16.40 -1.07 17.39
C GLY A 79 15.26 -0.07 17.69
N PHE A 80 14.43 0.28 16.70
CA PHE A 80 13.28 1.16 16.95
C PHE A 80 12.32 0.51 17.96
N GLU A 81 11.85 1.33 18.91
CA GLU A 81 10.86 0.87 19.87
C GLU A 81 9.51 0.61 19.18
N LYS A 82 8.86 -0.51 19.50
CA LYS A 82 7.59 -0.92 18.85
C LYS A 82 6.44 0.09 19.04
N ASN A 83 6.44 0.83 20.16
CA ASN A 83 5.48 1.91 20.44
C ASN A 83 5.65 3.13 19.51
N LYS A 84 6.82 3.29 18.88
CA LYS A 84 7.10 4.34 17.88
C LYS A 84 6.70 3.92 16.47
N LEU A 85 6.36 2.66 16.24
CA LEU A 85 5.89 2.14 14.96
C LEU A 85 4.36 2.03 14.93
N LYS A 86 3.73 2.66 13.92
CA LYS A 86 2.32 2.50 13.60
C LYS A 86 2.16 1.92 12.19
N LEU A 87 1.41 0.84 12.07
CA LEU A 87 1.08 0.18 10.82
C LEU A 87 -0.37 0.53 10.46
N LEU A 88 -0.53 1.54 9.62
CA LEU A 88 -1.83 2.06 9.22
C LEU A 88 -2.33 1.25 8.01
N THR A 89 -3.32 0.38 8.21
CA THR A 89 -3.85 -0.49 7.15
C THR A 89 -5.35 -0.30 6.92
N SER A 90 -5.81 -0.44 5.68
CA SER A 90 -7.20 -0.25 5.30
C SER A 90 -7.69 -1.34 4.36
N SER A 91 -9.00 -1.60 4.41
CA SER A 91 -9.66 -2.67 3.65
C SER A 91 -10.46 -2.12 2.46
N TRP A 92 -9.95 -1.11 1.76
CA TRP A 92 -10.70 -0.50 0.66
C TRP A 92 -10.62 -1.32 -0.64
N ARG A 93 -9.51 -2.03 -0.87
CA ARG A 93 -9.33 -2.93 -2.03
C ARG A 93 -9.79 -4.37 -1.75
N ILE A 94 -9.78 -4.80 -0.48
CA ILE A 94 -10.09 -6.18 -0.08
C ILE A 94 -11.04 -6.20 1.12
N ASN A 95 -11.78 -7.29 1.29
CA ASN A 95 -12.60 -7.51 2.48
C ASN A 95 -11.78 -7.38 3.78
N SER A 96 -12.30 -6.67 4.77
CA SER A 96 -11.64 -6.41 6.06
C SER A 96 -11.27 -7.67 6.82
N LYS A 97 -12.12 -8.71 6.80
CA LYS A 97 -11.83 -9.98 7.47
C LYS A 97 -10.63 -10.69 6.85
N ILE A 98 -10.54 -10.66 5.52
CA ILE A 98 -9.41 -11.27 4.80
C ILE A 98 -8.12 -10.52 5.14
N LEU A 99 -8.16 -9.19 5.11
CA LEU A 99 -7.04 -8.34 5.51
C LEU A 99 -6.56 -8.66 6.93
N GLU A 100 -7.48 -8.72 7.90
CA GLU A 100 -7.20 -9.04 9.29
C GLU A 100 -6.59 -10.44 9.46
N GLU A 101 -7.08 -11.43 8.72
CA GLU A 101 -6.54 -12.80 8.76
C GLU A 101 -5.13 -12.88 8.14
N GLU A 102 -4.93 -12.28 6.98
CA GLU A 102 -3.64 -12.30 6.26
C GLU A 102 -2.59 -11.51 7.02
N LEU A 103 -2.88 -10.25 7.39
CA LEU A 103 -1.99 -9.44 8.22
C LEU A 103 -1.83 -10.02 9.62
N GLY A 104 -2.88 -10.56 10.22
CA GLY A 104 -2.80 -11.15 11.55
C GLY A 104 -1.88 -12.37 11.62
N LYS A 105 -1.71 -13.11 10.51
CA LYS A 105 -0.73 -14.19 10.37
C LYS A 105 0.68 -13.64 10.10
N VAL A 106 0.80 -12.71 9.16
CA VAL A 106 2.09 -12.15 8.73
C VAL A 106 2.74 -11.30 9.83
N LEU A 107 1.95 -10.48 10.50
CA LEU A 107 2.33 -9.45 11.46
C LEU A 107 2.00 -9.85 12.90
N LYS A 108 2.03 -11.15 13.21
CA LYS A 108 1.63 -11.66 14.54
C LYS A 108 2.30 -10.92 15.69
N HIS A 109 3.59 -10.59 15.55
CA HIS A 109 4.40 -9.86 16.55
C HIS A 109 4.21 -8.33 16.55
N TYR A 110 3.40 -7.83 15.61
CA TYR A 110 3.14 -6.43 15.33
C TYR A 110 1.66 -6.07 15.39
N ARG A 111 0.80 -7.00 15.85
CA ARG A 111 -0.65 -6.75 15.97
C ARG A 111 -0.98 -5.52 16.79
N GLY A 112 -0.21 -5.24 17.85
CA GLY A 112 -0.39 -4.03 18.68
C GLY A 112 0.02 -2.72 18.00
N CYS A 113 0.72 -2.78 16.87
CA CYS A 113 1.11 -1.62 16.07
C CYS A 113 0.07 -1.32 14.97
N ILE A 114 -0.87 -2.24 14.70
CA ILE A 114 -1.86 -2.08 13.63
C ILE A 114 -2.91 -1.07 14.06
N VAL A 115 -3.14 -0.09 13.19
CA VAL A 115 -4.21 0.90 13.34
C VAL A 115 -5.10 0.81 12.12
N TYR A 116 -6.41 0.86 12.35
CA TYR A 116 -7.40 0.88 11.29
C TYR A 116 -8.06 2.27 11.18
N PRO A 117 -8.50 2.68 9.99
CA PRO A 117 -9.03 4.02 9.74
C PRO A 117 -10.32 4.31 10.51
N TRP A 118 -11.08 3.29 10.89
CA TRP A 118 -12.31 3.40 11.68
C TRP A 118 -12.07 3.47 13.19
N SER A 119 -10.91 3.02 13.68
CA SER A 119 -10.56 3.02 15.11
C SER A 119 -9.85 4.31 15.54
N GLU A 120 -9.76 5.29 14.65
CA GLU A 120 -8.87 6.43 14.83
C GLU A 120 -9.55 7.79 14.65
N ASP A 121 -9.24 8.69 15.57
CA ASP A 121 -9.59 10.11 15.51
C ASP A 121 -9.00 10.78 14.27
N LYS A 122 -9.81 11.66 13.68
CA LYS A 122 -9.35 12.54 12.60
C LYS A 122 -9.29 13.96 13.12
N ILE A 123 -8.20 14.64 12.78
CA ILE A 123 -7.96 16.04 13.12
C ILE A 123 -7.90 16.87 11.84
N GLU A 124 -8.25 18.14 11.94
CA GLU A 124 -8.05 19.06 10.83
C GLU A 124 -6.55 19.33 10.66
N TYR A 125 -6.06 19.11 9.45
CA TYR A 125 -4.68 19.34 9.05
C TYR A 125 -4.67 19.86 7.61
N SER A 126 -4.04 21.01 7.37
CA SER A 126 -4.02 21.66 6.05
C SER A 126 -5.42 21.93 5.45
N GLY A 127 -6.46 22.08 6.27
CA GLY A 127 -7.85 22.30 5.82
C GLY A 127 -8.62 21.03 5.45
N VAL A 128 -8.08 19.84 5.74
CA VAL A 128 -8.76 18.56 5.55
C VAL A 128 -8.67 17.69 6.80
N MET A 129 -9.64 16.78 6.98
CA MET A 129 -9.62 15.88 8.14
C MET A 129 -8.74 14.67 7.85
N VAL A 130 -7.65 14.53 8.60
CA VAL A 130 -6.64 13.48 8.46
C VAL A 130 -6.56 12.67 9.75
N SER A 131 -6.37 11.37 9.62
CA SER A 131 -6.10 10.47 10.75
C SER A 131 -4.92 10.95 11.60
N ARG A 132 -5.12 11.03 12.93
CA ARG A 132 -4.16 11.61 13.86
C ARG A 132 -2.78 10.94 13.79
N SER A 133 -2.69 9.63 13.66
CA SER A 133 -1.40 8.93 13.58
C SER A 133 -0.60 9.25 12.32
N ILE A 134 -1.24 9.65 11.23
CA ILE A 134 -0.52 10.17 10.07
C ILE A 134 0.14 11.48 10.48
N VAL A 135 -0.63 12.42 11.03
CA VAL A 135 -0.14 13.75 11.40
C VAL A 135 0.93 13.70 12.51
N ASP A 136 0.71 12.91 13.57
CA ASP A 136 1.61 12.84 14.73
C ASP A 136 2.93 12.09 14.45
N SER A 137 3.01 11.34 13.35
CA SER A 137 4.23 10.60 13.02
C SER A 137 5.27 11.49 12.36
N GLN A 138 6.51 11.40 12.82
CA GLN A 138 7.62 12.21 12.28
C GLN A 138 8.13 11.69 10.93
N VAL A 139 7.96 10.39 10.69
CA VAL A 139 8.25 9.74 9.40
C VAL A 139 6.98 9.04 8.92
N ARG A 140 6.65 9.24 7.65
CA ARG A 140 5.43 8.73 7.05
C ARG A 140 5.78 8.04 5.76
N ILE A 141 5.62 6.71 5.74
CA ILE A 141 5.98 5.86 4.62
C ILE A 141 4.69 5.33 4.00
N TYR A 142 4.41 5.70 2.77
CA TYR A 142 3.32 5.13 2.00
C TYR A 142 3.81 3.93 1.20
N LEU A 143 3.24 2.76 1.45
CA LEU A 143 3.64 1.48 0.88
C LEU A 143 2.51 0.92 0.01
N SER A 144 2.77 0.67 -1.27
CA SER A 144 1.75 0.22 -2.23
C SER A 144 2.34 -0.59 -3.39
N SER A 145 1.47 -1.17 -4.23
CA SER A 145 1.80 -1.58 -5.59
C SER A 145 0.93 -0.83 -6.60
N ILE A 146 1.55 -0.47 -7.74
CA ILE A 146 0.82 0.08 -8.88
C ILE A 146 0.12 -1.08 -9.59
N LEU A 147 -1.17 -1.25 -9.27
CA LEU A 147 -2.06 -2.16 -9.96
C LEU A 147 -3.22 -1.38 -10.57
N PRO A 148 -3.63 -1.71 -11.80
CA PRO A 148 -4.81 -1.10 -12.40
C PRO A 148 -6.06 -1.50 -11.61
N HIS A 149 -6.92 -0.52 -11.36
CA HIS A 149 -8.25 -0.67 -10.80
C HIS A 149 -9.29 -0.49 -11.90
N GLY A 150 -10.24 -1.42 -12.00
CA GLY A 150 -11.19 -1.49 -13.12
C GLY A 150 -12.08 -0.25 -13.31
N VAL A 151 -12.23 0.59 -12.29
CA VAL A 151 -13.06 1.81 -12.33
C VAL A 151 -12.25 3.10 -12.41
N ILE A 152 -11.09 3.18 -11.75
CA ILE A 152 -10.34 4.44 -11.55
C ILE A 152 -8.98 4.43 -12.24
N GLY A 153 -8.68 3.39 -13.04
CA GLY A 153 -7.38 3.24 -13.67
C GLY A 153 -6.29 3.05 -12.62
N TYR A 154 -5.32 3.96 -12.55
CA TYR A 154 -4.27 3.92 -11.54
C TYR A 154 -4.59 4.92 -10.42
N PRO A 155 -4.99 4.45 -9.23
CA PRO A 155 -5.28 5.36 -8.12
C PRO A 155 -4.02 6.13 -7.73
N SER A 156 -4.17 7.45 -7.57
CA SER A 156 -3.12 8.25 -6.94
C SER A 156 -3.00 7.92 -5.44
N ILE A 157 -1.91 8.34 -4.80
CA ILE A 157 -1.77 8.23 -3.34
C ILE A 157 -2.93 8.95 -2.63
N GLY A 158 -3.33 10.12 -3.14
CA GLY A 158 -4.47 10.87 -2.61
C GLY A 158 -5.79 10.09 -2.69
N ASP A 159 -6.04 9.44 -3.83
CA ASP A 159 -7.22 8.57 -3.99
C ASP A 159 -7.17 7.39 -3.01
N SER A 160 -6.02 6.74 -2.89
CA SER A 160 -5.84 5.62 -1.96
C SER A 160 -6.06 6.04 -0.51
N LEU A 161 -5.52 7.19 -0.06
CA LEU A 161 -5.74 7.70 1.30
C LEU A 161 -7.21 8.04 1.57
N ARG A 162 -7.91 8.59 0.59
CA ARG A 162 -9.35 8.92 0.68
C ARG A 162 -10.21 7.65 0.73
N LEU A 163 -9.98 6.71 -0.19
CA LEU A 163 -10.71 5.43 -0.27
C LEU A 163 -10.44 4.55 0.95
N SER A 164 -9.22 4.63 1.49
CA SER A 164 -8.84 4.00 2.75
C SER A 164 -9.51 4.62 3.97
N GLY A 165 -10.11 5.80 3.86
CA GLY A 165 -10.69 6.53 4.98
C GLY A 165 -9.66 7.17 5.92
N TRP A 166 -8.40 7.28 5.51
CA TRP A 166 -7.34 7.99 6.26
C TRP A 166 -7.50 9.51 6.17
N VAL A 167 -8.01 9.98 5.04
CA VAL A 167 -8.36 11.38 4.80
C VAL A 167 -9.85 11.42 4.50
N ARG A 168 -10.65 12.22 5.21
CA ARG A 168 -12.07 12.37 4.84
C ARG A 168 -12.20 13.20 3.58
N ASN A 169 -13.22 12.85 2.81
CA ASN A 169 -13.74 13.69 1.75
C ASN A 169 -14.32 14.97 2.38
N GLY A 170 -13.49 16.02 2.46
CA GLY A 170 -14.01 17.37 2.38
C GLY A 170 -14.68 17.53 1.03
N LEU A 171 -15.80 18.25 0.97
CA LEU A 171 -16.70 18.42 -0.18
C LEU A 171 -16.07 19.00 -1.47
N LEU A 172 -14.75 19.12 -1.59
CA LEU A 172 -14.14 19.90 -2.66
C LEU A 172 -13.21 19.07 -3.53
N LYS A 173 -13.56 19.08 -4.81
CA LYS A 173 -12.77 18.70 -5.99
C LYS A 173 -11.50 19.54 -6.17
N ASP A 174 -11.04 20.26 -5.14
CA ASP A 174 -9.92 21.19 -5.26
C ASP A 174 -8.60 20.44 -5.06
N ASN A 175 -7.85 20.33 -6.16
CA ASN A 175 -6.48 19.81 -6.18
C ASN A 175 -5.56 20.58 -5.23
N ASP A 176 -5.83 21.86 -4.97
CA ASP A 176 -4.97 22.74 -4.17
C ASP A 176 -4.77 22.25 -2.73
N TYR A 177 -5.82 21.71 -2.09
CA TYR A 177 -5.71 21.16 -0.74
C TYR A 177 -4.90 19.85 -0.71
N TRP A 178 -5.00 19.04 -1.77
CA TRP A 178 -4.21 17.82 -1.85
C TRP A 178 -2.73 18.14 -2.05
N LEU A 179 -2.40 19.11 -2.91
CA LEU A 179 -1.02 19.55 -3.10
C LEU A 179 -0.44 20.09 -1.78
N LYS A 180 -1.19 20.96 -1.09
CA LYS A 180 -0.78 21.47 0.22
C LYS A 180 -0.60 20.35 1.25
N LEU A 181 -1.55 19.42 1.34
CA LEU A 181 -1.48 18.29 2.27
C LEU A 181 -0.27 17.40 1.95
N ARG A 182 -0.05 17.08 0.67
CA ARG A 182 1.10 16.29 0.21
C ARG A 182 2.41 16.91 0.67
N ASP A 183 2.56 18.22 0.44
CA ASP A 183 3.78 18.97 0.75
C ASP A 183 4.01 19.03 2.27
N GLU A 184 2.95 19.25 3.06
CA GLU A 184 3.04 19.32 4.53
C GLU A 184 3.25 17.94 5.18
N LEU A 185 2.64 16.88 4.65
CA LEU A 185 2.82 15.52 5.17
C LEU A 185 4.22 14.97 4.87
N ASN A 186 4.92 15.47 3.85
CA ASN A 186 6.24 14.99 3.45
C ASN A 186 6.30 13.45 3.37
N LEU A 187 5.34 12.87 2.64
CA LEU A 187 5.18 11.43 2.51
C LEU A 187 6.27 10.84 1.63
N MET A 188 6.92 9.81 2.15
CA MET A 188 7.83 8.97 1.38
C MET A 188 7.06 7.78 0.80
N GLY A 189 6.97 7.72 -0.52
CA GLY A 189 6.40 6.59 -1.23
C GLY A 189 7.43 5.48 -1.44
N ILE A 190 7.05 4.24 -1.18
CA ILE A 190 7.75 3.04 -1.62
C ILE A 190 6.74 2.18 -2.38
N CYS A 191 7.01 1.94 -3.66
CA CYS A 191 6.03 1.33 -4.54
C CYS A 191 6.63 0.24 -5.42
N ILE A 192 5.87 -0.85 -5.56
CA ILE A 192 6.16 -1.89 -6.55
C ILE A 192 5.54 -1.47 -7.89
N VAL A 193 6.36 -1.39 -8.93
CA VAL A 193 5.94 -1.10 -10.31
C VAL A 193 6.50 -2.17 -11.23
N GLY A 194 5.61 -3.03 -11.74
CA GLY A 194 6.00 -4.21 -12.51
C GLY A 194 6.97 -5.09 -11.70
N ASP A 195 8.21 -5.15 -12.15
CA ASP A 195 9.26 -6.04 -11.64
C ASP A 195 10.29 -5.30 -10.77
N SER A 196 9.98 -4.08 -10.33
CA SER A 196 10.92 -3.22 -9.62
C SER A 196 10.28 -2.49 -8.45
N VAL A 197 11.10 -2.12 -7.47
CA VAL A 197 10.71 -1.32 -6.31
C VAL A 197 11.30 0.07 -6.48
N TYR A 198 10.45 1.08 -6.33
CA TYR A 198 10.84 2.48 -6.40
C TYR A 198 10.58 3.14 -5.05
N SER A 199 11.43 4.10 -4.70
CA SER A 199 11.20 4.99 -3.58
C SER A 199 11.36 6.43 -4.00
N GLY A 200 10.61 7.32 -3.37
CA GLY A 200 10.77 8.74 -3.55
C GLY A 200 9.92 9.50 -2.55
N TYR A 201 10.27 10.76 -2.34
CA TYR A 201 9.35 11.69 -1.71
C TYR A 201 8.32 12.13 -2.74
N LEU A 202 7.11 12.38 -2.26
CA LEU A 202 6.07 12.99 -3.06
C LEU A 202 6.43 14.47 -3.33
N TYR A 203 7.24 14.69 -4.36
CA TYR A 203 7.47 16.00 -4.98
C TYR A 203 7.11 15.92 -6.48
N GLU A 204 7.02 17.07 -7.15
CA GLU A 204 6.68 17.18 -8.57
C GLU A 204 7.46 16.24 -9.50
#